data_AF-A0A4V4L437-F1
#
_entry.id   AF-A0A4V4L437-F1
#
_cell.length_a   1.000
_cell.length_b   1.000
_cell.length_c   1.000
_cell.angle_alpha   90.00
_cell.angle_beta   90.00
_cell.angle_gamma   90.00
#
_symmetry.space_group_name_H-M   'P 1'
#
loop_
_entity.id
_entity.type
_entity.pdbx_description
1 polymer ?
#
loop_
_entity_poly.entity_id
_entity_poly.type
_entity_poly.pdbx_seq_one_letter_code
_entity_poly.pdbx_strand_id
1 'polypeptide(L)'
;HPKAGSFLRPSATWDQSRTFLEALRTKYAAIETGDNAAVAQNTIRISGKEAEEVGFEKIARQQAQLHNLRIVVLDDLLVRAYDNTETTSDGLDHIQETCPNITDLDLGRNLFETLSEISDICDRLPKLKFLRLDANRLRDVAGRAESIASASGLAQITSASLDHMLCTGKELETLSSCMPNIRDLSASSNQLGSLDDCDLPCTLTSLTLEDNNFTSLEDVKRLAKSSPLLKTLNLKNNQITSTFKDQQRTESFTLPETIVDVDLAYNNITSWSIINELPSTIPGLKHLRIAHNPLFSSLRSADGKPMTSADGYMLTIARLPQLETLNYSKITDMLKCN
;
A
#
# COMPACT_ATOMS: atom_id res chain seq x y z
N HIS A 1 34.18 3.99 -28.19
CA HIS A 1 33.08 4.09 -27.21
C HIS A 1 33.29 3.06 -26.12
N PRO A 2 33.39 3.46 -24.85
CA PRO A 2 33.55 2.53 -23.73
C PRO A 2 32.21 1.81 -23.50
N LYS A 3 32.24 0.47 -23.58
CA LYS A 3 31.10 -0.39 -23.23
C LYS A 3 31.00 -0.39 -21.69
N ALA A 4 29.85 -0.04 -21.15
CA ALA A 4 29.59 -0.13 -19.72
C ALA A 4 29.86 -1.57 -19.24
N GLY A 5 30.89 -1.75 -18.41
CA GLY A 5 31.23 -3.04 -17.82
C GLY A 5 30.24 -3.36 -16.71
N SER A 6 29.55 -4.48 -16.81
CA SER A 6 28.77 -5.04 -15.71
C SER A 6 29.72 -5.58 -14.64
N PHE A 7 29.50 -5.25 -13.37
CA PHE A 7 30.25 -5.79 -12.21
C PHE A 7 29.88 -7.24 -11.86
N LEU A 8 29.07 -7.90 -12.70
CA LEU A 8 28.66 -9.28 -12.49
C LEU A 8 29.79 -10.23 -12.89
N ARG A 9 30.23 -11.08 -11.94
CA ARG A 9 31.11 -12.20 -12.27
C ARG A 9 30.34 -13.17 -13.17
N PRO A 10 30.84 -13.50 -14.37
CA PRO A 10 30.17 -14.45 -15.27
C PRO A 10 29.92 -15.83 -14.64
N SER A 11 30.67 -16.18 -13.58
CA SER A 11 30.58 -17.43 -12.84
C SER A 11 29.75 -17.34 -11.55
N ALA A 12 29.08 -16.22 -11.27
CA ALA A 12 28.23 -16.10 -10.10
C ALA A 12 26.98 -16.98 -10.29
N THR A 13 26.74 -17.90 -9.35
CA THR A 13 25.48 -18.62 -9.25
C THR A 13 24.41 -17.65 -8.78
N TRP A 14 23.41 -17.40 -9.62
CA TRP A 14 22.25 -16.61 -9.26
C TRP A 14 21.42 -17.33 -8.20
N ASP A 15 20.87 -16.57 -7.26
CA ASP A 15 19.88 -17.11 -6.34
C ASP A 15 18.69 -17.64 -7.13
N GLN A 16 18.26 -18.85 -6.77
CA GLN A 16 17.15 -19.49 -7.46
C GLN A 16 15.83 -18.91 -6.98
N SER A 17 14.93 -18.68 -7.94
CA SER A 17 13.54 -18.34 -7.65
C SER A 17 12.84 -19.45 -6.88
N ARG A 18 11.78 -19.07 -6.17
CA ARG A 18 10.96 -19.99 -5.39
C ARG A 18 9.49 -19.87 -5.77
N THR A 19 8.77 -20.97 -5.69
CA THR A 19 7.31 -20.92 -5.66
C THR A 19 6.82 -20.34 -4.33
N PHE A 20 5.54 -19.95 -4.27
CA PHE A 20 4.91 -19.46 -3.05
C PHE A 20 5.11 -20.40 -1.86
N LEU A 21 4.82 -21.71 -2.03
CA LEU A 21 4.92 -22.68 -0.94
C LEU A 21 6.37 -22.96 -0.53
N GLU A 22 7.31 -22.94 -1.47
CA GLU A 22 8.74 -23.06 -1.14
C GLU A 22 9.21 -21.88 -0.30
N ALA A 23 8.83 -20.65 -0.67
CA ALA A 23 9.15 -19.45 0.09
C ALA A 23 8.51 -19.49 1.49
N LEU A 24 7.23 -19.89 1.57
CA LEU A 24 6.51 -20.07 2.84
C LEU A 24 7.20 -21.08 3.76
N ARG A 25 7.52 -22.26 3.25
CA ARG A 25 8.22 -23.32 4.02
C ARG A 25 9.61 -22.86 4.43
N THR A 26 10.32 -22.16 3.56
CA THR A 26 11.66 -21.63 3.87
C THR A 26 11.60 -20.60 4.99
N LYS A 27 10.59 -19.72 5.03
CA LYS A 27 10.50 -18.65 6.05
C LYS A 27 9.84 -19.09 7.35
N TYR A 28 8.84 -19.96 7.30
CA TYR A 28 8.00 -20.30 8.46
C TYR A 28 8.10 -21.76 8.91
N ALA A 29 8.69 -22.65 8.12
CA ALA A 29 8.92 -24.06 8.48
C ALA A 29 10.41 -24.43 8.58
N ALA A 30 11.33 -23.48 8.35
CA ALA A 30 12.75 -23.69 8.56
C ALA A 30 13.03 -24.02 10.03
N ILE A 31 13.81 -25.09 10.21
CA ILE A 31 14.09 -25.75 11.47
C ILE A 31 14.77 -24.76 12.43
N GLU A 32 14.27 -24.68 13.67
CA GLU A 32 15.07 -24.27 14.83
C GLU A 32 16.28 -25.22 14.89
N THR A 33 17.37 -24.87 14.20
CA THR A 33 18.67 -25.53 14.30
C THR A 33 19.42 -24.96 15.50
N GLY A 34 18.70 -24.75 16.61
CA GLY A 34 19.26 -24.41 17.91
C GLY A 34 19.09 -25.59 18.84
N ASP A 35 20.07 -26.50 18.84
CA ASP A 35 20.58 -27.37 19.93
C ASP A 35 19.70 -27.78 21.14
N ASN A 36 18.38 -27.75 21.09
CA ASN A 36 17.51 -28.09 22.24
C ASN A 36 16.21 -28.83 21.86
N ALA A 37 16.23 -29.66 20.82
CA ALA A 37 15.18 -30.66 20.63
C ALA A 37 15.48 -31.94 21.44
N ALA A 38 15.64 -31.78 22.75
CA ALA A 38 15.66 -32.92 23.66
C ALA A 38 14.24 -33.46 23.87
N VAL A 39 14.02 -34.66 23.30
CA VAL A 39 13.24 -35.77 23.86
C VAL A 39 11.71 -35.62 23.94
N ALA A 40 11.03 -36.29 23.02
CA ALA A 40 9.93 -37.21 23.34
C ALA A 40 9.85 -38.28 22.23
N GLN A 41 10.54 -39.40 22.41
CA GLN A 41 10.37 -40.59 21.56
C GLN A 41 9.14 -41.35 22.06
N ASN A 42 8.05 -41.33 21.29
CA ASN A 42 6.90 -42.23 21.51
C ASN A 42 7.04 -43.43 20.55
N THR A 43 7.34 -44.61 21.10
CA THR A 43 7.43 -45.85 20.32
C THR A 43 6.03 -46.46 20.17
N ILE A 44 5.58 -46.71 18.94
CA ILE A 44 4.31 -47.40 18.68
C ILE A 44 4.62 -48.86 18.31
N ARG A 45 3.96 -49.82 18.98
CA ARG A 45 4.18 -51.26 18.80
C ARG A 45 3.06 -51.87 17.95
N ILE A 46 3.37 -52.28 16.72
CA ILE A 46 2.42 -52.95 15.83
C ILE A 46 2.89 -54.39 15.60
N SER A 47 2.05 -55.38 15.93
CA SER A 47 2.30 -56.82 15.71
C SER A 47 3.66 -57.32 16.21
N GLY A 48 4.06 -56.90 17.42
CA GLY A 48 5.28 -57.39 18.07
C GLY A 48 6.59 -56.85 17.48
N LYS A 49 6.54 -55.94 16.51
CA LYS A 49 7.70 -55.17 16.04
C LYS A 49 7.61 -53.75 16.58
N GLU A 50 8.73 -53.27 17.11
CA GLU A 50 8.89 -51.88 17.53
C GLU A 50 9.16 -51.04 16.28
N ALA A 51 8.27 -50.09 15.99
CA ALA A 51 8.47 -49.12 14.93
C ALA A 51 8.72 -47.77 15.60
N GLU A 52 9.86 -47.17 15.29
CA GLU A 52 10.21 -45.83 15.73
C GLU A 52 9.54 -44.82 14.78
N GLU A 53 8.67 -43.95 15.28
CA GLU A 53 7.99 -42.94 14.48
C GLU A 53 8.89 -41.72 14.30
N VAL A 54 9.95 -41.88 13.51
CA VAL A 54 10.94 -40.81 13.30
C VAL A 54 10.39 -39.80 12.30
N GLY A 55 9.93 -38.64 12.79
CA GLY A 55 9.68 -37.46 11.97
C GLY A 55 8.21 -37.06 11.73
N PHE A 56 7.23 -37.92 12.00
CA PHE A 56 5.82 -37.59 11.80
C PHE A 56 5.33 -36.48 12.76
N GLU A 57 5.75 -36.47 14.02
CA GLU A 57 5.41 -35.39 14.95
C GLU A 57 5.98 -34.03 14.50
N LYS A 58 7.21 -34.01 13.98
CA LYS A 58 7.86 -32.78 13.52
C LYS A 58 7.14 -32.23 12.28
N ILE A 59 6.82 -33.11 11.33
CA ILE A 59 6.04 -32.76 10.14
C ILE A 59 4.64 -32.27 10.56
N ALA A 60 3.97 -32.95 11.50
CA ALA A 60 2.66 -32.54 12.01
C ALA A 60 2.70 -31.16 12.68
N ARG A 61 3.74 -30.85 13.46
CA ARG A 61 3.92 -29.52 14.08
C ARG A 61 4.17 -28.44 13.03
N GLN A 62 5.02 -28.70 12.04
CA GLN A 62 5.27 -27.77 10.93
C GLN A 62 3.99 -27.53 10.12
N GLN A 63 3.25 -28.58 9.78
CA GLN A 63 1.97 -28.47 9.08
C GLN A 63 0.94 -27.68 9.90
N ALA A 64 0.81 -27.98 11.20
CA ALA A 64 -0.06 -27.24 12.09
C ALA A 64 0.34 -25.76 12.20
N GLN A 65 1.65 -25.46 12.19
CA GLN A 65 2.16 -24.09 12.23
C GLN A 65 1.78 -23.33 10.96
N LEU A 66 2.04 -23.90 9.77
CA LEU A 66 1.68 -23.28 8.49
C LEU A 66 0.17 -23.09 8.34
N HIS A 67 -0.61 -24.07 8.77
CA HIS A 67 -2.08 -24.04 8.70
C HIS A 67 -2.69 -22.90 9.53
N ASN A 68 -2.04 -22.51 10.63
CA ASN A 68 -2.50 -21.45 11.53
C ASN A 68 -2.03 -20.04 11.14
N LEU A 69 -1.19 -19.90 10.11
CA LEU A 69 -0.71 -18.60 9.66
C LEU A 69 -1.88 -17.71 9.20
N ARG A 70 -1.86 -16.46 9.68
CA ARG A 70 -2.81 -15.41 9.28
C ARG A 70 -2.13 -14.26 8.55
N ILE A 71 -0.99 -13.83 9.09
CA ILE A 71 -0.16 -12.78 8.51
C ILE A 71 1.09 -13.45 7.95
N VAL A 72 1.28 -13.31 6.64
CA VAL A 72 2.39 -13.92 5.92
C VAL A 72 3.13 -12.85 5.14
N VAL A 73 4.41 -12.72 5.48
CA VAL A 73 5.33 -11.81 4.81
C VAL A 73 6.32 -12.63 3.99
N LEU A 74 6.32 -12.49 2.67
CA LEU A 74 7.20 -13.18 1.72
C LEU A 74 7.92 -12.19 0.79
N ASP A 75 8.16 -10.98 1.28
CA ASP A 75 8.90 -9.96 0.56
C ASP A 75 10.36 -10.37 0.29
N ASP A 76 10.89 -10.00 -0.87
CA ASP A 76 12.32 -10.19 -1.20
C ASP A 76 12.80 -11.66 -1.08
N LEU A 77 11.93 -12.61 -1.46
CA LEU A 77 12.23 -14.05 -1.43
C LEU A 77 12.33 -14.68 -2.82
N LEU A 78 12.38 -13.85 -3.87
CA LEU A 78 12.43 -14.26 -5.26
C LEU A 78 11.24 -15.15 -5.65
N VAL A 79 10.07 -14.84 -5.11
CA VAL A 79 8.83 -15.59 -5.33
C VAL A 79 8.33 -15.36 -6.75
N ARG A 80 7.85 -16.43 -7.38
CA ARG A 80 7.02 -16.44 -8.59
C ARG A 80 5.88 -17.43 -8.40
N ALA A 81 4.81 -17.31 -9.19
CA ALA A 81 3.68 -18.24 -9.03
C ALA A 81 4.02 -19.64 -9.55
N TYR A 82 4.70 -19.75 -10.70
CA TYR A 82 5.00 -21.02 -11.36
C TYR A 82 6.49 -21.35 -11.32
N ASP A 83 6.82 -22.64 -11.32
CA ASP A 83 8.22 -23.09 -11.46
C ASP A 83 8.77 -22.83 -12.88
N ASN A 84 10.10 -22.97 -13.05
CA ASN A 84 10.78 -22.79 -14.35
C ASN A 84 10.37 -23.81 -15.43
N THR A 85 9.60 -24.85 -15.06
CA THR A 85 9.17 -25.89 -15.99
C THR A 85 7.78 -25.63 -16.57
N GLU A 86 7.09 -24.56 -16.17
CA GLU A 86 5.76 -24.13 -16.63
C GLU A 86 4.68 -25.24 -16.60
N THR A 87 4.93 -26.37 -15.93
CA THR A 87 4.16 -27.62 -16.15
C THR A 87 3.48 -28.19 -14.92
N THR A 88 3.55 -27.60 -13.73
CA THR A 88 2.77 -28.12 -12.59
C THR A 88 1.99 -27.03 -11.84
N SER A 89 0.66 -27.07 -11.99
CA SER A 89 -0.29 -26.40 -11.10
C SER A 89 -0.26 -26.98 -9.68
N ASP A 90 0.36 -28.16 -9.50
CA ASP A 90 0.44 -28.90 -8.25
C ASP A 90 0.91 -28.03 -7.07
N GLY A 91 1.85 -27.12 -7.30
CA GLY A 91 2.33 -26.20 -6.26
C GLY A 91 1.29 -25.18 -5.78
N LEU A 92 0.41 -24.71 -6.67
CA LEU A 92 -0.66 -23.77 -6.34
C LEU A 92 -1.85 -24.47 -5.70
N ASP A 93 -2.19 -25.67 -6.17
CA ASP A 93 -3.37 -26.41 -5.71
C ASP A 93 -3.27 -26.80 -4.21
N HIS A 94 -2.05 -26.97 -3.69
CA HIS A 94 -1.81 -27.24 -2.27
C HIS A 94 -1.75 -25.99 -1.37
N ILE A 95 -1.86 -24.76 -1.91
CA ILE A 95 -1.82 -23.53 -1.11
C ILE A 95 -2.97 -23.52 -0.10
N GLN A 96 -4.19 -23.76 -0.57
CA GLN A 96 -5.37 -23.71 0.29
C GLN A 96 -5.31 -24.76 1.40
N GLU A 97 -4.80 -25.96 1.12
CA GLU A 97 -4.65 -27.02 2.11
C GLU A 97 -3.58 -26.69 3.16
N THR A 98 -2.47 -26.10 2.72
CA THR A 98 -1.31 -25.80 3.56
C THR A 98 -1.54 -24.58 4.46
N CYS A 99 -2.17 -23.52 3.95
CA CYS A 99 -2.34 -22.25 4.66
C CYS A 99 -3.73 -21.59 4.43
N PRO A 100 -4.83 -22.25 4.84
CA PRO A 100 -6.19 -21.79 4.59
C PRO A 100 -6.60 -20.52 5.35
N ASN A 101 -5.79 -20.10 6.33
CA ASN A 101 -6.16 -19.05 7.29
C ASN A 101 -5.49 -17.70 7.03
N ILE A 102 -4.72 -17.56 5.94
CA ILE A 102 -4.05 -16.29 5.60
C ILE A 102 -5.10 -15.20 5.33
N THR A 103 -4.96 -14.10 6.06
CA THR A 103 -5.76 -12.86 5.93
C THR A 103 -4.92 -11.71 5.39
N ASP A 104 -3.60 -11.74 5.60
CA ASP A 104 -2.67 -10.68 5.24
C ASP A 104 -1.47 -11.29 4.54
N LEU A 105 -1.21 -10.85 3.30
CA LEU A 105 -0.14 -11.37 2.48
C LEU A 105 0.71 -10.23 1.91
N ASP A 106 2.01 -10.32 2.14
CA ASP A 106 3.02 -9.45 1.54
C ASP A 106 3.88 -10.21 0.53
N LEU A 107 3.76 -9.78 -0.73
CA LEU A 107 4.47 -10.29 -1.89
C LEU A 107 5.40 -9.22 -2.50
N GLY A 108 5.75 -8.17 -1.75
CA GLY A 108 6.59 -7.07 -2.26
C GLY A 108 7.98 -7.53 -2.71
N ARG A 109 8.60 -6.81 -3.65
CA ARG A 109 9.96 -7.08 -4.16
C ARG A 109 10.18 -8.54 -4.58
N ASN A 110 9.29 -9.10 -5.40
CA ASN A 110 9.41 -10.46 -5.89
C ASN A 110 9.51 -10.50 -7.43
N LEU A 111 9.45 -11.70 -8.01
CA LEU A 111 9.64 -11.95 -9.44
C LEU A 111 8.31 -12.13 -10.18
N PHE A 112 7.22 -11.53 -9.69
CA PHE A 112 5.94 -11.55 -10.38
C PHE A 112 6.00 -10.66 -11.62
N GLU A 113 5.75 -11.23 -12.79
CA GLU A 113 5.72 -10.49 -14.05
C GLU A 113 4.29 -10.12 -14.46
N THR A 114 3.29 -10.87 -14.01
CA THR A 114 1.89 -10.67 -14.40
C THR A 114 0.94 -10.61 -13.21
N LEU A 115 -0.15 -9.86 -13.37
CA LEU A 115 -1.23 -9.82 -12.38
C LEU A 115 -1.95 -11.17 -12.28
N SER A 116 -1.96 -11.97 -13.35
CA SER A 116 -2.54 -13.31 -13.34
C SER A 116 -1.83 -14.26 -12.37
N GLU A 117 -0.49 -14.22 -12.30
CA GLU A 117 0.28 -15.00 -11.31
C GLU A 117 -0.14 -14.67 -9.86
N ILE A 118 -0.35 -13.39 -9.58
CA ILE A 118 -0.80 -12.93 -8.26
C ILE A 118 -2.24 -13.35 -8.01
N SER A 119 -3.11 -13.24 -9.01
CA SER A 119 -4.51 -13.68 -8.90
C SER A 119 -4.59 -15.16 -8.58
N ASP A 120 -3.82 -16.02 -9.26
CA ASP A 120 -3.84 -17.46 -9.05
C ASP A 120 -3.48 -17.86 -7.61
N ILE A 121 -2.52 -17.16 -6.99
CA ILE A 121 -2.21 -17.34 -5.57
C ILE A 121 -3.39 -16.88 -4.70
N CYS A 122 -3.95 -15.71 -4.98
CA CYS A 122 -5.06 -15.14 -4.21
C CYS A 122 -6.32 -16.00 -4.28
N ASP A 123 -6.59 -16.65 -5.43
CA ASP A 123 -7.73 -17.55 -5.64
C ASP A 123 -7.72 -18.73 -4.65
N ARG A 124 -6.53 -19.14 -4.18
CA ARG A 124 -6.35 -20.25 -3.22
C ARG A 124 -6.34 -19.79 -1.76
N LEU A 125 -6.54 -18.51 -1.50
CA LEU A 125 -6.51 -17.91 -0.15
C LEU A 125 -7.87 -17.28 0.19
N PRO A 126 -8.90 -18.06 0.52
CA PRO A 126 -10.30 -17.60 0.61
C PRO A 126 -10.60 -16.63 1.76
N LYS A 127 -9.63 -16.36 2.64
CA LYS A 127 -9.75 -15.42 3.76
C LYS A 127 -8.92 -14.15 3.57
N LEU A 128 -8.22 -14.02 2.44
CA LEU A 128 -7.31 -12.91 2.19
C LEU A 128 -8.08 -11.57 2.11
N LYS A 129 -7.55 -10.57 2.80
CA LYS A 129 -8.12 -9.21 2.90
C LYS A 129 -7.09 -8.11 2.68
N PHE A 130 -5.85 -8.35 3.07
CA PHE A 130 -4.75 -7.39 2.96
C PHE A 130 -3.69 -7.94 2.02
N LEU A 131 -3.36 -7.19 0.98
CA LEU A 131 -2.38 -7.59 -0.03
C LEU A 131 -1.34 -6.49 -0.26
N ARG A 132 -0.06 -6.79 -0.07
CA ARG A 132 1.04 -5.88 -0.43
C ARG A 132 1.77 -6.42 -1.66
N LEU A 133 1.85 -5.59 -2.70
CA LEU A 133 2.53 -5.89 -3.96
C LEU A 133 3.68 -4.93 -4.25
N ASP A 134 4.11 -4.17 -3.25
CA ASP A 134 5.09 -3.09 -3.39
C ASP A 134 6.34 -3.51 -4.17
N ALA A 135 6.84 -2.61 -5.01
CA ALA A 135 8.06 -2.80 -5.81
C ALA A 135 8.06 -4.07 -6.71
N ASN A 136 6.90 -4.55 -7.15
CA ASN A 136 6.78 -5.47 -8.30
C ASN A 136 6.55 -4.69 -9.60
N ARG A 137 6.98 -5.24 -10.74
CA ARG A 137 6.78 -4.64 -12.07
C ARG A 137 5.97 -5.56 -12.97
N LEU A 138 4.68 -5.28 -13.07
CA LEU A 138 3.73 -6.11 -13.81
C LEU A 138 3.61 -5.63 -15.26
N ARG A 139 3.84 -6.53 -16.22
CA ARG A 139 3.87 -6.21 -17.66
C ARG A 139 2.50 -6.24 -18.33
N ASP A 140 1.52 -6.90 -17.71
CA ASP A 140 0.17 -7.17 -18.27
C ASP A 140 -0.92 -6.23 -17.74
N VAL A 141 -0.53 -5.18 -16.99
CA VAL A 141 -1.48 -4.19 -16.47
C VAL A 141 -1.86 -3.17 -17.54
N ALA A 142 -0.88 -2.73 -18.34
CA ALA A 142 -1.11 -1.79 -19.42
C ALA A 142 -1.95 -2.44 -20.53
N GLY A 143 -3.09 -1.84 -20.86
CA GLY A 143 -3.95 -2.29 -21.96
C GLY A 143 -4.87 -3.48 -21.63
N ARG A 144 -4.91 -3.93 -20.37
CA ARG A 144 -5.90 -4.92 -19.91
C ARG A 144 -7.30 -4.29 -19.98
N ALA A 145 -8.10 -4.72 -20.94
CA ALA A 145 -9.46 -4.21 -21.17
C ALA A 145 -10.51 -4.84 -20.24
N GLU A 146 -10.17 -5.96 -19.61
CA GLU A 146 -11.10 -6.76 -18.83
C GLU A 146 -10.92 -6.52 -17.33
N SER A 147 -11.99 -6.07 -16.68
CA SER A 147 -12.16 -6.25 -15.24
C SER A 147 -12.03 -7.75 -14.95
N ILE A 148 -11.13 -8.11 -14.04
CA ILE A 148 -11.05 -9.50 -13.56
C ILE A 148 -12.45 -9.93 -13.07
N ALA A 149 -12.84 -11.17 -13.41
CA ALA A 149 -14.14 -11.71 -13.02
C ALA A 149 -14.36 -11.55 -11.51
N SER A 150 -15.60 -11.26 -11.10
CA SER A 150 -15.97 -11.14 -9.68
C SER A 150 -15.66 -12.39 -8.84
N ALA A 151 -15.30 -13.50 -9.50
CA ALA A 151 -14.90 -14.77 -8.89
C ALA A 151 -13.39 -14.87 -8.57
N SER A 152 -12.55 -13.90 -8.96
CA SER A 152 -11.13 -13.90 -8.59
C SER A 152 -10.94 -13.65 -7.10
N GLY A 153 -9.90 -14.27 -6.55
CA GLY A 153 -9.38 -14.04 -5.21
C GLY A 153 -8.85 -12.63 -4.98
N LEU A 154 -8.72 -11.79 -6.02
CA LEU A 154 -8.50 -10.35 -5.85
C LEU A 154 -9.78 -9.61 -5.44
N ALA A 155 -10.97 -10.15 -5.75
CA ALA A 155 -12.23 -9.49 -5.43
C ALA A 155 -12.53 -9.44 -3.93
N GLN A 156 -11.91 -10.30 -3.13
CA GLN A 156 -12.06 -10.33 -1.67
C GLN A 156 -11.14 -9.34 -0.94
N ILE A 157 -10.17 -8.73 -1.63
CA ILE A 157 -9.22 -7.78 -1.05
C ILE A 157 -9.94 -6.50 -0.65
N THR A 158 -9.69 -6.06 0.59
CA THR A 158 -10.24 -4.82 1.15
C THR A 158 -9.17 -3.78 1.38
N SER A 159 -7.91 -4.17 1.46
CA SER A 159 -6.78 -3.25 1.59
C SER A 159 -5.62 -3.72 0.72
N ALA A 160 -5.07 -2.80 -0.08
CA ALA A 160 -3.92 -3.08 -0.91
C ALA A 160 -2.83 -2.01 -0.82
N SER A 161 -1.59 -2.44 -0.97
CA SER A 161 -0.42 -1.59 -1.10
C SER A 161 0.25 -1.87 -2.43
N LEU A 162 0.37 -0.82 -3.25
CA LEU A 162 0.92 -0.81 -4.61
C LEU A 162 2.07 0.21 -4.69
N ASP A 163 2.87 0.30 -3.63
CA ASP A 163 3.90 1.32 -3.51
C ASP A 163 5.12 0.96 -4.34
N HIS A 164 5.87 1.97 -4.82
CA HIS A 164 7.12 1.76 -5.56
C HIS A 164 7.00 0.87 -6.83
N MET A 165 5.81 0.72 -7.40
CA MET A 165 5.59 -0.09 -8.61
C MET A 165 5.88 0.69 -9.92
N LEU A 166 6.07 2.01 -9.80
CA LEU A 166 6.17 2.97 -10.92
C LEU A 166 4.95 2.89 -11.85
N CYS A 167 3.76 2.68 -11.27
CA CYS A 167 2.51 2.60 -12.01
C CYS A 167 2.11 3.97 -12.56
N THR A 168 1.70 4.00 -13.82
CA THR A 168 0.95 5.14 -14.39
C THR A 168 -0.46 5.22 -13.80
N GLY A 169 -1.12 6.37 -13.91
CA GLY A 169 -2.51 6.52 -13.44
C GLY A 169 -3.47 5.49 -14.05
N LYS A 170 -3.28 5.13 -15.33
CA LYS A 170 -4.12 4.12 -15.99
C LYS A 170 -3.84 2.70 -15.47
N GLU A 171 -2.58 2.37 -15.20
CA GLU A 171 -2.23 1.08 -14.61
C GLU A 171 -2.78 0.95 -13.18
N LEU A 172 -2.75 2.04 -12.40
CA LEU A 172 -3.35 2.09 -11.07
C LEU A 172 -4.87 1.88 -11.13
N GLU A 173 -5.56 2.49 -12.09
CA GLU A 173 -6.99 2.25 -12.35
C GLU A 173 -7.24 0.77 -12.65
N THR A 174 -6.49 0.17 -13.59
CA THR A 174 -6.62 -1.25 -13.92
C THR A 174 -6.42 -2.14 -12.68
N LEU A 175 -5.32 -1.95 -11.94
CA LEU A 175 -5.02 -2.76 -10.75
C LEU A 175 -6.12 -2.65 -9.68
N SER A 176 -6.57 -1.43 -9.41
CA SER A 176 -7.60 -1.19 -8.40
C SER A 176 -8.98 -1.70 -8.84
N SER A 177 -9.31 -1.64 -10.13
CA SER A 177 -10.55 -2.23 -10.68
C SER A 177 -10.65 -3.75 -10.48
N CYS A 178 -9.51 -4.43 -10.41
CA CYS A 178 -9.43 -5.86 -10.15
C CYS A 178 -9.74 -6.23 -8.69
N MET A 179 -9.81 -5.23 -7.81
CA MET A 179 -10.14 -5.34 -6.38
C MET A 179 -11.41 -4.52 -6.08
N PRO A 180 -12.59 -4.91 -6.61
CA PRO A 180 -13.82 -4.11 -6.53
C PRO A 180 -14.26 -3.74 -5.10
N ASN A 181 -13.86 -4.52 -4.08
CA ASN A 181 -14.22 -4.29 -2.68
C ASN A 181 -13.16 -3.52 -1.87
N ILE A 182 -12.14 -2.96 -2.53
CA ILE A 182 -11.06 -2.23 -1.86
C ILE A 182 -11.57 -0.99 -1.15
N ARG A 183 -11.12 -0.80 0.10
CA ARG A 183 -11.45 0.34 0.96
C ARG A 183 -10.23 1.17 1.32
N ASP A 184 -9.07 0.53 1.39
CA ASP A 184 -7.80 1.15 1.74
C ASP A 184 -6.79 0.88 0.64
N LEU A 185 -6.27 1.92 0.00
CA LEU A 185 -5.28 1.80 -1.07
C LEU A 185 -4.07 2.69 -0.79
N SER A 186 -2.88 2.10 -0.81
CA SER A 186 -1.62 2.83 -0.88
C SER A 186 -1.03 2.71 -2.28
N ALA A 187 -0.63 3.84 -2.86
CA ALA A 187 0.05 3.94 -4.14
C ALA A 187 1.19 4.97 -4.05
N SER A 188 1.98 4.88 -3.00
CA SER A 188 3.09 5.78 -2.69
C SER A 188 4.30 5.54 -3.60
N SER A 189 5.12 6.57 -3.80
CA SER A 189 6.39 6.45 -4.55
C SER A 189 6.25 5.89 -5.97
N ASN A 190 5.16 6.24 -6.66
CA ASN A 190 4.88 5.82 -8.05
C ASN A 190 5.18 6.89 -9.10
N GLN A 191 5.64 8.08 -8.68
CA GLN A 191 5.89 9.24 -9.55
C GLN A 191 4.64 9.78 -10.25
N LEU A 192 3.46 9.60 -9.63
CA LEU A 192 2.19 10.09 -10.16
C LEU A 192 2.15 11.63 -10.11
N GLY A 193 1.87 12.26 -11.25
CA GLY A 193 1.71 13.72 -11.33
C GLY A 193 0.26 14.20 -11.35
N SER A 194 -0.68 13.35 -11.78
CA SER A 194 -2.12 13.66 -11.84
C SER A 194 -2.94 12.36 -11.86
N LEU A 195 -4.17 12.44 -11.35
CA LEU A 195 -5.20 11.39 -11.41
C LEU A 195 -6.33 11.71 -12.42
N ASP A 196 -6.17 12.72 -13.29
CA ASP A 196 -7.22 13.15 -14.23
C ASP A 196 -7.76 11.98 -15.09
N ASP A 197 -6.87 11.07 -15.50
CA ASP A 197 -7.17 9.88 -16.32
C ASP A 197 -7.24 8.59 -15.49
N CYS A 198 -7.50 8.66 -14.18
CA CYS A 198 -7.52 7.52 -13.27
C CYS A 198 -8.86 7.43 -12.52
N ASP A 199 -9.66 6.41 -12.83
CA ASP A 199 -10.92 6.11 -12.14
C ASP A 199 -10.75 5.07 -11.03
N LEU A 200 -10.36 5.54 -9.84
CA LEU A 200 -10.25 4.68 -8.67
C LEU A 200 -11.63 4.14 -8.19
N PRO A 201 -11.67 3.00 -7.49
CA PRO A 201 -12.92 2.39 -7.04
C PRO A 201 -13.77 3.30 -6.15
N CYS A 202 -15.10 3.23 -6.34
CA CYS A 202 -16.07 4.00 -5.56
C CYS A 202 -16.20 3.54 -4.10
N THR A 203 -15.66 2.36 -3.78
CA THR A 203 -15.62 1.73 -2.46
C THR A 203 -14.51 2.27 -1.55
N LEU A 204 -13.55 3.02 -2.11
CA LEU A 204 -12.41 3.56 -1.36
C LEU A 204 -12.86 4.52 -0.26
N THR A 205 -12.27 4.32 0.93
CA THR A 205 -12.45 5.15 2.14
C THR A 205 -11.14 5.74 2.62
N SER A 206 -10.00 5.15 2.25
CA SER A 206 -8.66 5.62 2.55
C SER A 206 -7.76 5.52 1.33
N LEU A 207 -7.05 6.60 1.02
CA LEU A 207 -6.13 6.68 -0.11
C LEU A 207 -4.83 7.33 0.33
N THR A 208 -3.72 6.61 0.16
CA THR A 208 -2.37 7.11 0.40
C THR A 208 -1.62 7.26 -0.92
N LEU A 209 -1.15 8.48 -1.16
CA LEU A 209 -0.45 8.94 -2.36
C LEU A 209 0.85 9.65 -1.97
N GLU A 210 1.48 9.18 -0.89
CA GLU A 210 2.71 9.76 -0.36
C GLU A 210 3.85 9.67 -1.38
N ASP A 211 4.76 10.66 -1.38
CA ASP A 211 5.99 10.61 -2.17
C ASP A 211 5.76 10.45 -3.69
N ASN A 212 4.79 11.19 -4.22
CA ASN A 212 4.53 11.29 -5.64
C ASN A 212 4.92 12.68 -6.17
N ASN A 213 4.44 13.04 -7.36
CA ASN A 213 4.80 14.27 -8.07
C ASN A 213 3.62 15.24 -8.20
N PHE A 214 2.62 15.16 -7.31
CA PHE A 214 1.47 16.06 -7.33
C PHE A 214 1.90 17.50 -7.03
N THR A 215 1.42 18.47 -7.84
CA THR A 215 1.81 19.89 -7.76
C THR A 215 0.66 20.80 -7.33
N SER A 216 -0.58 20.35 -7.50
CA SER A 216 -1.76 21.06 -7.01
C SER A 216 -2.85 20.11 -6.51
N LEU A 217 -3.81 20.61 -5.72
CA LEU A 217 -4.99 19.82 -5.33
C LEU A 217 -5.89 19.48 -6.53
N GLU A 218 -5.79 20.24 -7.62
CA GLU A 218 -6.48 19.96 -8.87
C GLU A 218 -6.02 18.63 -9.48
N ASP A 219 -4.77 18.21 -9.24
CA ASP A 219 -4.25 16.92 -9.73
C ASP A 219 -5.05 15.71 -9.21
N VAL A 220 -5.78 15.87 -8.11
CA VAL A 220 -6.63 14.83 -7.52
C VAL A 220 -8.12 15.12 -7.64
N LYS A 221 -8.52 16.11 -8.46
CA LYS A 221 -9.95 16.49 -8.63
C LYS A 221 -10.82 15.33 -9.09
N ARG A 222 -10.25 14.35 -9.79
CA ARG A 222 -10.98 13.19 -10.32
C ARG A 222 -11.63 12.35 -9.22
N LEU A 223 -11.07 12.37 -8.01
CA LEU A 223 -11.61 11.70 -6.82
C LEU A 223 -13.05 12.11 -6.51
N ALA A 224 -13.45 13.34 -6.86
CA ALA A 224 -14.82 13.83 -6.69
C ALA A 224 -15.86 12.93 -7.39
N LYS A 225 -15.48 12.37 -8.55
CA LYS A 225 -16.35 11.50 -9.35
C LYS A 225 -16.09 10.02 -9.08
N SER A 226 -14.83 9.63 -8.93
CA SER A 226 -14.44 8.21 -8.86
C SER A 226 -14.62 7.60 -7.47
N SER A 227 -14.31 8.33 -6.40
CA SER A 227 -14.28 7.81 -5.02
C SER A 227 -15.11 8.66 -4.04
N PRO A 228 -16.45 8.69 -4.17
CA PRO A 228 -17.33 9.54 -3.37
C PRO A 228 -17.38 9.17 -1.87
N LEU A 229 -16.91 7.98 -1.48
CA LEU A 229 -16.90 7.51 -0.10
C LEU A 229 -15.57 7.78 0.64
N LEU A 230 -14.62 8.47 -0.02
CA LEU A 230 -13.28 8.69 0.50
C LEU A 230 -13.32 9.56 1.76
N LYS A 231 -12.71 9.09 2.85
CA LYS A 231 -12.68 9.78 4.14
C LYS A 231 -11.31 10.33 4.49
N THR A 232 -10.27 9.61 4.09
CA THR A 232 -8.89 9.97 4.41
C THR A 232 -8.06 10.03 3.13
N LEU A 233 -7.31 11.13 2.98
CA LEU A 233 -6.48 11.41 1.81
C LEU A 233 -5.09 11.84 2.28
N ASN A 234 -4.09 10.99 2.07
CA ASN A 234 -2.70 11.30 2.40
C ASN A 234 -1.94 11.70 1.13
N LEU A 235 -1.53 12.97 1.07
CA LEU A 235 -0.72 13.59 0.02
C LEU A 235 0.62 14.08 0.57
N LYS A 236 1.10 13.49 1.66
CA LYS A 236 2.38 13.83 2.28
C LYS A 236 3.53 13.67 1.28
N ASN A 237 4.58 14.47 1.45
CA ASN A 237 5.81 14.37 0.66
C ASN A 237 5.60 14.51 -0.86
N ASN A 238 4.69 15.38 -1.28
CA ASN A 238 4.49 15.72 -2.69
C ASN A 238 5.09 17.10 -2.99
N GLN A 239 4.77 17.69 -4.15
CA GLN A 239 5.27 18.98 -4.59
C GLN A 239 4.15 20.04 -4.63
N ILE A 240 3.10 19.88 -3.80
CA ILE A 240 1.90 20.71 -3.86
C ILE A 240 2.23 22.15 -3.46
N THR A 241 1.92 23.10 -4.34
CA THR A 241 2.11 24.54 -4.10
C THR A 241 0.81 25.33 -4.01
N SER A 242 -0.26 24.86 -4.67
CA SER A 242 -1.52 25.60 -4.86
C SER A 242 -2.72 24.66 -4.97
N THR A 243 -3.94 25.21 -4.88
CA THR A 243 -5.16 24.44 -5.15
C THR A 243 -5.33 24.20 -6.65
N PHE A 244 -5.12 25.24 -7.46
CA PHE A 244 -5.32 25.23 -8.91
C PHE A 244 -3.97 25.27 -9.65
N LYS A 245 -3.91 24.66 -10.83
CA LYS A 245 -2.74 24.78 -11.72
C LYS A 245 -2.62 26.17 -12.34
N ASP A 246 -3.76 26.70 -12.79
CA ASP A 246 -3.87 28.04 -13.35
C ASP A 246 -4.58 28.97 -12.36
N GLN A 247 -3.85 29.97 -11.85
CA GLN A 247 -4.37 30.94 -10.89
C GLN A 247 -5.38 31.94 -11.50
N GLN A 248 -5.50 31.99 -12.83
CA GLN A 248 -6.46 32.84 -13.54
C GLN A 248 -7.76 32.10 -13.88
N ARG A 249 -7.87 30.82 -13.51
CA ARG A 249 -9.05 30.00 -13.79
C ARG A 249 -10.27 30.47 -13.00
N THR A 250 -11.43 30.39 -13.64
CA THR A 250 -12.74 30.71 -13.07
C THR A 250 -13.55 29.48 -12.63
N GLU A 251 -13.23 28.29 -13.15
CA GLU A 251 -13.90 27.04 -12.82
C GLU A 251 -13.40 26.45 -11.49
N SER A 252 -14.31 26.35 -10.51
CA SER A 252 -14.08 25.69 -9.23
C SER A 252 -14.26 24.17 -9.34
N PHE A 253 -13.58 23.41 -8.49
CA PHE A 253 -13.86 22.00 -8.24
C PHE A 253 -13.95 21.75 -6.73
N THR A 254 -14.64 20.67 -6.37
CA THR A 254 -14.79 20.22 -4.99
C THR A 254 -14.41 18.74 -4.91
N LEU A 255 -13.56 18.38 -3.96
CA LEU A 255 -13.32 16.99 -3.60
C LEU A 255 -14.54 16.41 -2.84
N PRO A 256 -14.64 15.07 -2.68
CA PRO A 256 -15.75 14.46 -1.96
C PRO A 256 -15.96 15.08 -0.57
N GLU A 257 -17.20 15.45 -0.25
CA GLU A 257 -17.57 16.03 1.05
C GLU A 257 -17.33 15.07 2.23
N THR A 258 -17.17 13.79 1.92
CA THR A 258 -16.85 12.71 2.86
C THR A 258 -15.42 12.75 3.37
N ILE A 259 -14.51 13.48 2.71
CA ILE A 259 -13.11 13.63 3.14
C ILE A 259 -13.07 14.48 4.40
N VAL A 260 -12.62 13.85 5.49
CA VAL A 260 -12.50 14.46 6.82
C VAL A 260 -11.06 14.61 7.28
N ASP A 261 -10.14 13.78 6.79
CA ASP A 261 -8.72 13.78 7.17
C ASP A 261 -7.82 13.93 5.95
N VAL A 262 -7.00 14.98 5.94
CA VAL A 262 -6.06 15.26 4.86
C VAL A 262 -4.65 15.47 5.40
N ASP A 263 -3.68 14.81 4.79
CA ASP A 263 -2.25 15.05 5.00
C ASP A 263 -1.63 15.80 3.82
N LEU A 264 -1.20 17.03 4.07
CA LEU A 264 -0.43 17.90 3.17
C LEU A 264 0.96 18.21 3.75
N ALA A 265 1.43 17.44 4.75
CA ALA A 265 2.75 17.67 5.32
C ALA A 265 3.86 17.43 4.28
N TYR A 266 5.00 18.10 4.46
CA TYR A 266 6.15 17.97 3.55
C TYR A 266 5.82 18.26 2.07
N ASN A 267 5.03 19.30 1.82
CA ASN A 267 4.79 19.80 0.46
C ASN A 267 5.53 21.15 0.26
N ASN A 268 5.25 21.82 -0.86
CA ASN A 268 5.88 23.10 -1.23
C ASN A 268 4.94 24.30 -1.03
N ILE A 269 4.07 24.25 -0.02
CA ILE A 269 3.12 25.34 0.24
C ILE A 269 3.89 26.56 0.79
N THR A 270 3.80 27.68 0.06
CA THR A 270 4.46 28.95 0.38
C THR A 270 3.48 30.09 0.67
N SER A 271 2.19 29.90 0.42
CA SER A 271 1.16 30.94 0.51
C SER A 271 -0.06 30.46 1.30
N TRP A 272 -0.76 31.41 1.93
CA TRP A 272 -2.03 31.16 2.61
C TRP A 272 -3.19 30.94 1.64
N SER A 273 -3.03 31.17 0.33
CA SER A 273 -4.12 31.03 -0.68
C SER A 273 -4.73 29.63 -0.66
N ILE A 274 -3.91 28.59 -0.77
CA ILE A 274 -4.36 27.19 -0.72
C ILE A 274 -5.13 26.90 0.57
N ILE A 275 -4.65 27.41 1.71
CA ILE A 275 -5.30 27.23 3.02
C ILE A 275 -6.67 27.92 3.05
N ASN A 276 -6.78 29.13 2.51
CA ASN A 276 -8.04 29.86 2.43
C ASN A 276 -9.05 29.20 1.46
N GLU A 277 -8.55 28.44 0.48
CA GLU A 277 -9.37 27.75 -0.52
C GLU A 277 -9.82 26.35 -0.05
N LEU A 278 -9.14 25.75 0.93
CA LEU A 278 -9.50 24.44 1.50
C LEU A 278 -10.97 24.30 1.93
N PRO A 279 -11.63 25.28 2.57
CA PRO A 279 -13.05 25.15 2.92
C PRO A 279 -13.97 24.97 1.71
N SER A 280 -13.64 25.60 0.57
CA SER A 280 -14.41 25.42 -0.67
C SER A 280 -14.03 24.15 -1.42
N THR A 281 -12.75 23.74 -1.39
CA THR A 281 -12.28 22.57 -2.13
C THR A 281 -12.53 21.26 -1.38
N ILE A 282 -12.47 21.26 -0.05
CA ILE A 282 -12.62 20.09 0.84
C ILE A 282 -13.59 20.46 1.98
N PRO A 283 -14.90 20.57 1.70
CA PRO A 283 -15.87 21.09 2.66
C PRO A 283 -16.02 20.24 3.92
N GLY A 284 -15.73 18.94 3.85
CA GLY A 284 -15.78 18.01 4.99
C GLY A 284 -14.57 18.03 5.93
N LEU A 285 -13.54 18.83 5.62
CA LEU A 285 -12.24 18.78 6.31
C LEU A 285 -12.35 19.08 7.81
N LYS A 286 -11.92 18.12 8.64
CA LYS A 286 -11.88 18.22 10.11
C LYS A 286 -10.48 18.02 10.69
N HIS A 287 -9.66 17.22 10.03
CA HIS A 287 -8.32 16.88 10.47
C HIS A 287 -7.33 17.24 9.37
N LEU A 288 -6.39 18.14 9.70
CA LEU A 288 -5.38 18.59 8.74
C LEU A 288 -3.99 18.36 9.30
N ARG A 289 -3.12 17.77 8.48
CA ARG A 289 -1.67 17.77 8.68
C ARG A 289 -1.05 18.61 7.58
N ILE A 290 -0.23 19.59 7.95
CA ILE A 290 0.37 20.55 7.00
C ILE A 290 1.78 20.98 7.45
N ALA A 291 2.32 20.34 8.47
CA ALA A 291 3.67 20.60 8.96
C ALA A 291 4.74 20.46 7.86
N HIS A 292 5.90 21.07 8.08
CA HIS A 292 7.05 20.99 7.16
C HIS A 292 6.81 21.53 5.75
N ASN A 293 5.91 22.51 5.62
CA ASN A 293 5.80 23.34 4.42
C ASN A 293 6.59 24.65 4.59
N PRO A 294 7.23 25.19 3.52
CA PRO A 294 8.02 26.43 3.59
C PRO A 294 7.29 27.62 4.20
N LEU A 295 5.97 27.73 4.00
CA LEU A 295 5.09 28.75 4.58
C LEU A 295 5.39 28.99 6.07
N PHE A 296 5.54 27.92 6.86
CA PHE A 296 5.67 28.01 8.32
C PHE A 296 7.08 28.41 8.79
N SER A 297 8.08 28.31 7.92
CA SER A 297 9.47 28.72 8.21
C SER A 297 9.75 30.18 7.84
N SER A 298 8.98 30.73 6.90
CA SER A 298 9.17 32.08 6.38
C SER A 298 8.20 33.11 6.95
N LEU A 299 7.36 32.75 7.94
CA LEU A 299 6.37 33.66 8.53
C LEU A 299 7.03 34.90 9.14
N ARG A 300 6.45 36.06 8.83
CA ARG A 300 6.82 37.36 9.36
C ARG A 300 5.56 38.09 9.83
N SER A 301 5.67 38.83 10.93
CA SER A 301 4.64 39.76 11.38
C SER A 301 4.55 40.97 10.43
N ALA A 302 3.52 41.81 10.62
CA ALA A 302 3.38 43.06 9.85
C ALA A 302 4.61 43.98 9.98
N ASP A 303 5.29 43.96 11.13
CA ASP A 303 6.53 44.73 11.37
C ASP A 303 7.80 44.00 10.87
N GLY A 304 7.65 42.90 10.13
CA GLY A 304 8.76 42.13 9.56
C GLY A 304 9.48 41.20 10.54
N LYS A 305 8.99 41.02 11.77
CA LYS A 305 9.62 40.13 12.76
C LYS A 305 9.32 38.67 12.44
N PRO A 306 10.29 37.74 12.61
CA PRO A 306 10.01 36.32 12.45
C PRO A 306 8.95 35.86 13.44
N MET A 307 7.97 35.10 12.94
CA MET A 307 6.95 34.48 13.78
C MET A 307 7.37 33.06 14.17
N THR A 308 6.80 32.58 15.26
CA THR A 308 7.03 31.23 15.79
C THR A 308 6.15 30.21 15.09
N SER A 309 6.44 28.92 15.28
CA SER A 309 5.56 27.83 14.85
C SER A 309 4.18 27.89 15.52
N ALA A 310 4.10 28.40 16.74
CA ALA A 310 2.84 28.61 17.46
C ALA A 310 1.96 29.67 16.77
N ASP A 311 2.57 30.75 16.27
CA ASP A 311 1.83 31.76 15.50
C ASP A 311 1.30 31.17 14.19
N GLY A 312 2.11 30.37 13.49
CA GLY A 312 1.67 29.65 12.30
C GLY A 312 0.49 28.73 12.57
N TYR A 313 0.53 27.98 13.67
CA TYR A 313 -0.57 27.14 14.13
C TYR A 313 -1.86 27.94 14.36
N MET A 314 -1.77 29.05 15.11
CA MET A 314 -2.92 29.93 15.37
C MET A 314 -3.49 30.55 14.09
N LEU A 315 -2.62 31.03 13.19
CA LEU A 315 -3.02 31.60 11.91
C LEU A 315 -3.72 30.59 11.00
N THR A 316 -3.33 29.31 11.04
CA THR A 316 -4.02 28.23 10.33
C THR A 316 -5.41 27.98 10.92
N ILE A 317 -5.54 27.89 12.24
CA ILE A 317 -6.84 27.66 12.90
C ILE A 317 -7.81 28.82 12.63
N ALA A 318 -7.34 30.06 12.73
CA ALA A 318 -8.16 31.25 12.47
C ALA A 318 -8.73 31.27 11.04
N ARG A 319 -8.03 30.68 10.07
CA ARG A 319 -8.48 30.55 8.67
C ARG A 319 -9.38 29.34 8.43
N LEU A 320 -9.30 28.33 9.29
CA LEU A 320 -10.00 27.06 9.16
C LEU A 320 -10.79 26.75 10.44
N PRO A 321 -11.84 27.52 10.76
CA PRO A 321 -12.57 27.40 12.02
C PRO A 321 -13.27 26.03 12.21
N GLN A 322 -13.52 25.31 11.11
CA GLN A 322 -14.12 23.98 11.10
C GLN A 322 -13.19 22.86 11.58
N LEU A 323 -11.87 23.08 11.65
CA LEU A 323 -10.94 22.03 12.08
C LEU A 323 -11.18 21.61 13.53
N GLU A 324 -11.03 20.30 13.76
CA GLU A 324 -11.04 19.65 15.07
C GLU A 324 -9.62 19.29 15.50
N THR A 325 -8.73 18.97 14.55
CA THR A 325 -7.31 18.71 14.82
C THR A 325 -6.40 19.31 13.76
N LEU A 326 -5.25 19.83 14.17
CA LEU A 326 -4.17 20.32 13.31
C LEU A 326 -2.84 19.69 13.74
N ASN A 327 -2.12 19.04 12.82
CA ASN A 327 -0.85 18.35 13.08
C ASN A 327 -0.92 17.43 14.32
N TYR A 328 -1.92 16.54 14.34
CA TYR A 328 -2.23 15.62 15.46
C TYR A 328 -2.65 16.28 16.79
N SER A 329 -2.67 17.61 16.87
CA SER A 329 -3.07 18.34 18.07
C SER A 329 -4.55 18.72 18.01
N LYS A 330 -5.30 18.40 19.07
CA LYS A 330 -6.73 18.76 19.18
C LYS A 330 -6.90 20.26 19.38
N ILE A 331 -7.83 20.86 18.64
CA ILE A 331 -8.18 22.27 18.75
C ILE A 331 -9.28 22.40 19.82
N THR A 332 -8.99 23.11 20.90
CA THR A 332 -9.95 23.42 21.96
C THR A 332 -10.71 24.71 21.65
N ASP A 333 -11.94 24.86 22.18
CA ASP A 333 -12.78 26.04 21.94
C ASP A 333 -12.11 27.38 22.31
N MET A 334 -11.27 27.38 23.35
CA MET A 334 -10.45 28.54 23.76
C MET A 334 -9.52 29.08 22.65
N LEU A 335 -9.08 28.21 21.73
CA LEU A 335 -8.19 28.58 20.61
C LEU A 335 -8.96 29.11 19.40
N LYS A 336 -10.30 28.91 19.35
CA LYS A 336 -11.15 29.40 18.25
C LYS A 336 -11.68 30.82 18.48
N CYS A 337 -11.58 31.35 19.70
CA CYS A 337 -12.12 32.66 20.10
C CYS A 337 -11.08 33.79 20.20
N ASN A 338 -9.81 33.55 19.86
CA ASN A 338 -8.73 34.54 19.83
C ASN A 338 -8.29 34.83 18.39
#